data_AF-H2N9V7-F1
#
_entry.id   AF-H2N9V7-F1
#
_cell.length_a   1.000
_cell.length_b   1.000
_cell.length_c   1.000
_cell.angle_alpha   90.00
_cell.angle_beta   90.00
_cell.angle_gamma   90.00
#
_symmetry.space_group_name_H-M   'P 1'
#
loop_
_entity.id
_entity.type
_entity.pdbx_description
1 polymer ?
#
loop_
_entity_poly.entity_id
_entity_poly.type
_entity_poly.pdbx_seq_one_letter_code
_entity_poly.pdbx_strand_id
1 'polypeptide(L)'
;MRPGGALLALLASLLLLLLLRLLWCPADAPARARIPVEESREATHGTPAALRTLRSPATAVPRATNSTYLNEKSLQLTEKCKNLQYGIESFSNKTKGYSENDYLQIITDIQSCPWKRQAEEYANFRAKLASCCDAVQNFVVSQNNTPVGTNMSYEVESKKEIPIKKNIFHMFPVSQPFVEYPYNQCAVVGNGGILNKSLCGTEIDKSDFVFRCNLPPTTGDVSKDVGSKTNLVTINPSIITLKYGNLKEKKALFLEDIATYGDAFFLLPAFSFRANTGTSFKVYYTLEESKARQKVLFFHPKYLKDLALFWRTKGVTAYRLSTGLMITSVAVELCKNVKLYGFWPFSKTVEDTPVSHHYYDNKLPKRGFHQMPKEYSQILQLHMKGILKLQFSKCEVA
;
A
#
# COMPACT_ATOMS: atom_id res chain seq x y z
N MET A 1 35.43 -35.14 39.67
CA MET A 1 34.92 -35.15 38.28
C MET A 1 33.40 -35.05 38.31
N ARG A 2 32.82 -33.96 37.78
CA ARG A 2 31.40 -33.92 37.36
C ARG A 2 31.40 -33.66 35.85
N PRO A 3 30.96 -34.60 35.00
CA PRO A 3 31.16 -34.52 33.55
C PRO A 3 30.18 -33.60 32.80
N GLY A 4 29.41 -32.76 33.52
CA GLY A 4 28.35 -31.94 32.91
C GLY A 4 28.75 -30.53 32.45
N GLY A 5 29.85 -29.96 32.96
CA GLY A 5 30.20 -28.56 32.70
C GLY A 5 30.74 -28.29 31.29
N ALA A 6 31.52 -29.23 30.74
CA ALA A 6 32.12 -29.08 29.41
C ALA A 6 31.08 -29.21 28.29
N LEU A 7 30.07 -30.07 28.47
CA LEU A 7 29.01 -30.29 27.48
C LEU A 7 28.08 -29.07 27.36
N LEU A 8 27.78 -28.42 28.48
CA LEU A 8 26.98 -27.18 28.52
C LEU A 8 27.71 -25.99 27.88
N ALA A 9 29.03 -25.87 28.09
CA ALA A 9 29.83 -24.83 27.47
C ALA A 9 29.95 -25.02 25.94
N LEU A 10 30.06 -26.27 25.47
CA LEU A 10 30.08 -26.60 24.04
C LEU A 10 28.73 -26.32 23.35
N LEU A 11 27.62 -26.68 24.01
CA LEU A 11 26.27 -26.40 23.48
C LEU A 11 25.98 -24.89 23.42
N ALA A 12 26.37 -24.12 24.44
CA ALA A 12 26.22 -22.67 24.44
C ALA A 12 27.05 -22.00 23.33
N SER A 13 28.27 -22.50 23.09
CA SER A 13 29.15 -22.00 22.02
C SER A 13 28.61 -22.33 20.62
N LEU A 14 28.02 -23.52 20.44
CA LEU A 14 27.40 -23.92 19.17
C LEU A 14 26.14 -23.10 18.86
N LEU A 15 25.32 -22.81 19.86
CA LEU A 15 24.13 -21.95 19.74
C LEU A 15 24.52 -20.50 19.42
N LEU A 16 25.60 -19.98 20.01
CA LEU A 16 26.11 -18.65 19.71
C LEU A 16 26.65 -18.55 18.27
N LEU A 17 27.36 -19.60 17.80
CA LEU A 17 27.85 -19.69 16.41
C LEU A 17 26.71 -19.85 15.39
N LEU A 18 25.64 -20.56 15.74
CA LEU A 18 24.43 -20.68 14.90
C LEU A 18 23.65 -19.36 14.84
N LEU A 19 23.54 -18.64 15.97
CA LEU A 19 22.95 -17.29 16.00
C LEU A 19 23.78 -16.28 15.19
N LEU A 20 25.11 -16.34 15.29
CA LEU A 20 26.02 -15.50 14.49
C LEU A 20 25.95 -15.81 12.98
N ARG A 21 25.68 -17.08 12.59
CA ARG A 21 25.43 -17.45 11.18
C ARG A 21 24.06 -17.03 10.66
N LEU A 22 23.05 -16.89 11.51
CA LEU A 22 21.74 -16.34 11.14
C LEU A 22 21.75 -14.81 11.00
N LEU A 23 22.74 -14.15 11.61
CA LEU A 23 22.96 -12.70 11.54
C LEU A 23 23.89 -12.26 10.40
N TRP A 24 24.54 -13.22 9.70
CA TRP A 24 25.50 -12.94 8.64
C TRP A 24 25.06 -13.62 7.33
N CYS A 25 24.30 -12.90 6.50
CA CYS A 25 24.18 -13.25 5.08
C CYS A 25 25.36 -12.63 4.33
N PRO A 26 26.19 -13.41 3.62
CA PRO A 26 27.16 -12.84 2.69
C PRO A 26 26.40 -12.29 1.49
N ALA A 27 26.58 -11.01 1.21
CA ALA A 27 26.35 -10.45 -0.11
C ALA A 27 27.45 -10.96 -1.07
N ASP A 28 27.09 -11.02 -2.34
CA ASP A 28 27.94 -11.20 -3.52
C ASP A 28 28.23 -12.63 -4.02
N ALA A 29 27.54 -12.98 -5.10
CA ALA A 29 28.15 -13.62 -6.26
C ALA A 29 27.69 -12.87 -7.54
N PRO A 30 28.59 -12.44 -8.43
CA PRO A 30 28.23 -11.63 -9.60
C PRO A 30 27.80 -12.53 -10.77
N ALA A 31 26.65 -12.24 -11.34
CA ALA A 31 26.26 -12.77 -12.65
C ALA A 31 26.87 -11.88 -13.75
N ARG A 32 27.91 -12.37 -14.42
CA ARG A 32 28.47 -11.79 -15.65
C ARG A 32 27.97 -12.59 -16.84
N ALA A 33 27.26 -11.94 -17.76
CA ALA A 33 27.41 -12.06 -19.22
C ALA A 33 26.23 -11.38 -19.94
N ARG A 34 26.45 -10.19 -20.49
CA ARG A 34 25.86 -9.81 -21.78
C ARG A 34 26.88 -9.03 -22.61
N ILE A 35 26.85 -9.38 -23.88
CA ILE A 35 27.75 -9.10 -24.99
C ILE A 35 27.59 -7.63 -25.44
N PRO A 36 28.64 -6.98 -25.99
CA PRO A 36 28.62 -5.58 -26.39
C PRO A 36 27.81 -5.40 -27.68
N VAL A 37 26.98 -4.36 -27.74
CA VAL A 37 26.40 -3.87 -29.00
C VAL A 37 27.38 -2.87 -29.61
N GLU A 38 27.69 -3.16 -30.86
CA GLU A 38 28.70 -2.54 -31.71
C GLU A 38 28.25 -1.16 -32.18
N GLU A 39 29.14 -0.19 -31.98
CA GLU A 39 29.08 1.18 -32.45
C GLU A 39 29.49 1.22 -33.92
N SER A 40 28.58 1.57 -34.83
CA SER A 40 28.91 1.84 -36.23
C SER A 40 29.00 3.35 -36.46
N ARG A 41 30.23 3.76 -36.75
CA ARG A 41 30.62 5.05 -37.33
C ARG A 41 30.19 5.10 -38.79
N GLU A 42 29.75 6.26 -39.25
CA GLU A 42 29.88 6.65 -40.65
C GLU A 42 30.50 8.04 -40.75
N ALA A 43 31.43 8.17 -41.69
CA ALA A 43 32.44 9.22 -41.75
C ALA A 43 32.12 10.25 -42.83
N THR A 44 32.42 11.51 -42.49
CA THR A 44 33.04 12.58 -43.31
C THR A 44 32.78 12.69 -44.83
N HIS A 45 32.37 13.89 -45.25
CA HIS A 45 32.90 14.57 -46.43
C HIS A 45 33.13 16.08 -46.14
N GLY A 46 34.37 16.55 -46.33
CA GLY A 46 34.73 17.98 -46.45
C GLY A 46 34.30 18.53 -47.82
N THR A 47 34.31 19.83 -48.13
CA THR A 47 35.42 20.81 -48.04
C THR A 47 34.86 22.26 -48.27
N PRO A 48 35.65 23.36 -48.37
CA PRO A 48 35.50 24.54 -47.51
C PRO A 48 35.01 25.82 -48.22
N ALA A 49 34.45 26.78 -47.49
CA ALA A 49 34.28 28.13 -48.00
C ALA A 49 34.40 29.22 -46.92
N ALA A 50 35.48 30.00 -47.06
CA ALA A 50 35.63 31.43 -46.83
C ALA A 50 35.17 32.08 -45.51
N LEU A 51 36.17 32.58 -44.79
CA LEU A 51 36.11 33.70 -43.84
C LEU A 51 35.25 34.86 -44.36
N ARG A 52 34.26 35.29 -43.56
CA ARG A 52 33.88 36.70 -43.43
C ARG A 52 33.59 37.03 -41.97
N THR A 53 34.46 37.86 -41.41
CA THR A 53 34.36 38.53 -40.13
C THR A 53 33.19 39.52 -40.13
N LEU A 54 32.21 39.30 -39.24
CA LEU A 54 31.22 40.29 -38.86
C LEU A 54 31.27 40.46 -37.33
N ARG A 55 31.66 41.65 -36.92
CA ARG A 55 31.79 42.11 -35.54
C ARG A 55 30.37 42.33 -34.99
N SER A 56 29.92 41.47 -34.08
CA SER A 56 28.70 41.72 -33.29
C SER A 56 28.95 42.75 -32.19
N PRO A 57 27.97 43.58 -31.81
CA PRO A 57 28.11 44.53 -30.70
C PRO A 57 28.14 43.76 -29.38
N ALA A 58 28.87 44.30 -28.39
CA ALA A 58 28.99 43.75 -27.06
C ALA A 58 27.61 43.59 -26.38
N THR A 59 27.14 42.35 -26.24
CA THR A 59 26.07 42.00 -25.31
C THR A 59 26.63 41.99 -23.90
N ALA A 60 26.04 42.82 -23.04
CA ALA A 60 26.33 42.85 -21.61
C ALA A 60 26.13 41.45 -20.98
N VAL A 61 27.14 41.00 -20.25
CA VAL A 61 27.08 39.79 -19.41
C VAL A 61 25.99 40.01 -18.35
N PRO A 62 24.97 39.13 -18.21
CA PRO A 62 24.09 39.19 -17.07
C PRO A 62 24.90 38.88 -15.82
N ARG A 63 24.88 39.80 -14.87
CA ARG A 63 25.51 39.68 -13.55
C ARG A 63 25.02 38.37 -12.90
N ALA A 64 25.93 37.41 -12.74
CA ALA A 64 25.68 36.16 -12.03
C ALA A 64 25.59 36.41 -10.53
N THR A 65 24.48 36.97 -10.06
CA THR A 65 24.22 37.20 -8.63
C THR A 65 23.02 36.43 -8.08
N ASN A 66 22.34 35.62 -8.91
CA ASN A 66 21.18 34.82 -8.47
C ASN A 66 21.48 33.32 -8.33
N SER A 67 22.63 32.82 -8.78
CA SER A 67 22.92 31.38 -8.82
C SER A 67 23.30 30.78 -7.46
N THR A 68 24.02 31.52 -6.63
CA THR A 68 24.49 31.03 -5.31
C THR A 68 23.37 30.96 -4.29
N TYR A 69 22.51 31.99 -4.23
CA TYR A 69 21.37 32.06 -3.31
C TYR A 69 20.27 31.02 -3.61
N LEU A 70 20.00 30.75 -4.90
CA LEU A 70 19.07 29.68 -5.30
C LEU A 70 19.64 28.29 -4.94
N ASN A 71 20.95 28.12 -5.05
CA ASN A 71 21.63 26.87 -4.68
C ASN A 71 21.65 26.65 -3.15
N GLU A 72 21.88 27.71 -2.35
CA GLU A 72 21.79 27.66 -0.88
C GLU A 72 20.37 27.33 -0.39
N LYS A 73 19.34 27.96 -0.95
CA LYS A 73 17.94 27.64 -0.61
C LYS A 73 17.58 26.20 -0.96
N SER A 74 18.02 25.72 -2.13
CA SER A 74 17.81 24.33 -2.56
C SER A 74 18.52 23.34 -1.63
N LEU A 75 19.75 23.66 -1.18
CA LEU A 75 20.51 22.84 -0.25
C LEU A 75 19.85 22.80 1.13
N GLN A 76 19.44 23.96 1.67
CA GLN A 76 18.73 24.07 2.94
C GLN A 76 17.39 23.30 2.93
N LEU A 77 16.63 23.38 1.83
CA LEU A 77 15.40 22.61 1.67
C LEU A 77 15.69 21.10 1.65
N THR A 78 16.74 20.68 0.94
CA THR A 78 17.15 19.27 0.88
C THR A 78 17.55 18.76 2.27
N GLU A 79 18.29 19.54 3.04
CA GLU A 79 18.69 19.19 4.40
C GLU A 79 17.50 19.15 5.36
N LYS A 80 16.58 20.12 5.27
CA LYS A 80 15.30 20.11 6.01
C LYS A 80 14.53 18.81 5.75
N CYS A 81 14.37 18.42 4.48
CA CYS A 81 13.62 17.21 4.10
C CYS A 81 14.30 15.92 4.57
N LYS A 82 15.65 15.85 4.54
CA LYS A 82 16.41 14.73 5.11
C LYS A 82 16.22 14.65 6.63
N ASN A 83 16.33 15.76 7.34
CA ASN A 83 16.13 15.80 8.80
C ASN A 83 14.70 15.40 9.18
N LEU A 84 13.71 15.82 8.39
CA LEU A 84 12.31 15.43 8.59
C LEU A 84 12.12 13.91 8.44
N GLN A 85 12.77 13.29 7.44
CA GLN A 85 12.74 11.84 7.26
C GLN A 85 13.26 11.11 8.51
N TYR A 86 14.41 11.51 9.07
CA TYR A 86 14.94 10.94 10.32
C TYR A 86 14.02 11.23 11.53
N GLY A 87 13.43 12.43 11.58
CA GLY A 87 12.49 12.82 12.63
C GLY A 87 11.24 11.94 12.67
N ILE A 88 10.68 11.59 11.50
CA ILE A 88 9.49 10.72 11.41
C ILE A 88 9.84 9.27 11.79
N GLU A 89 11.05 8.80 11.50
CA GLU A 89 11.51 7.48 11.97
C GLU A 89 11.54 7.41 13.50
N SER A 90 12.10 8.44 14.13
CA SER A 90 12.05 8.60 15.60
C SER A 90 10.61 8.73 16.11
N PHE A 91 9.76 9.47 15.40
CA PHE A 91 8.37 9.73 15.75
C PHE A 91 7.55 8.45 15.91
N SER A 92 7.65 7.53 14.95
CA SER A 92 6.92 6.26 14.99
C SER A 92 7.35 5.32 16.13
N ASN A 93 8.55 5.54 16.69
CA ASN A 93 9.09 4.74 17.79
C ASN A 93 8.77 5.32 19.18
N LYS A 94 8.24 6.55 19.28
CA LYS A 94 7.94 7.16 20.58
C LYS A 94 6.66 6.60 21.21
N THR A 95 6.68 6.45 22.53
CA THR A 95 5.60 5.94 23.38
C THR A 95 4.52 6.98 23.70
N LYS A 96 4.80 8.29 23.55
CA LYS A 96 3.86 9.37 23.86
C LYS A 96 2.85 9.57 22.73
N GLY A 97 1.57 9.74 23.09
CA GLY A 97 0.51 10.06 22.13
C GLY A 97 0.69 11.48 21.59
N TYR A 98 0.63 11.63 20.27
CA TYR A 98 0.62 12.92 19.58
C TYR A 98 -0.81 13.43 19.43
N SER A 99 -0.97 14.74 19.55
CA SER A 99 -2.23 15.42 19.23
C SER A 99 -2.45 15.46 17.73
N GLU A 100 -3.69 15.71 17.30
CA GLU A 100 -4.00 15.92 15.88
C GLU A 100 -3.17 17.08 15.30
N ASN A 101 -3.01 18.18 16.04
CA ASN A 101 -2.22 19.34 15.60
C ASN A 101 -0.75 18.99 15.37
N ASP A 102 -0.16 18.10 16.17
CA ASP A 102 1.23 17.65 15.96
C ASP A 102 1.39 16.93 14.61
N TYR A 103 0.41 16.08 14.26
CA TYR A 103 0.41 15.42 12.94
C TYR A 103 0.22 16.42 11.80
N LEU A 104 -0.70 17.37 11.94
CA LEU A 104 -0.95 18.38 10.92
C LEU A 104 0.29 19.23 10.64
N GLN A 105 1.02 19.63 11.68
CA GLN A 105 2.28 20.37 11.53
C GLN A 105 3.33 19.55 10.74
N ILE A 106 3.47 18.26 11.06
CA ILE A 106 4.38 17.35 10.34
C ILE A 106 3.97 17.22 8.87
N ILE A 107 2.68 17.10 8.60
CA ILE A 107 2.16 17.00 7.23
C ILE A 107 2.48 18.27 6.43
N THR A 108 2.29 19.46 7.03
CA THR A 108 2.67 20.73 6.42
C THR A 108 4.15 20.76 6.06
N ASP A 109 5.02 20.28 6.94
CA ASP A 109 6.45 20.19 6.67
C ASP A 109 6.77 19.19 5.54
N ILE A 110 6.10 18.04 5.50
CA ILE A 110 6.26 17.03 4.43
C ILE A 110 5.79 17.58 3.08
N GLN A 111 4.67 18.29 3.03
CA GLN A 111 4.14 18.87 1.80
C GLN A 111 5.09 19.91 1.19
N SER A 112 5.98 20.52 1.99
CA SER A 112 7.02 21.43 1.48
C SER A 112 8.18 20.70 0.78
N CYS A 113 8.28 19.38 0.92
CA CYS A 113 9.34 18.57 0.34
C CYS A 113 8.94 18.02 -1.05
N PRO A 114 9.77 18.18 -2.08
CA PRO A 114 9.49 17.58 -3.39
C PRO A 114 9.54 16.06 -3.28
N TRP A 115 8.45 15.39 -3.66
CA TRP A 115 8.42 13.94 -3.68
C TRP A 115 9.17 13.39 -4.89
N LYS A 116 10.11 12.46 -4.65
CA LYS A 116 10.82 11.73 -5.69
C LYS A 116 10.82 10.24 -5.39
N ARG A 117 10.56 9.43 -6.42
CA ARG A 117 10.64 7.97 -6.35
C ARG A 117 12.07 7.53 -6.06
N GLN A 118 12.25 6.65 -5.07
CA GLN A 118 13.53 6.02 -4.73
C GLN A 118 13.50 4.52 -5.04
N ALA A 119 13.94 4.15 -6.25
CA ALA A 119 13.77 2.79 -6.77
C ALA A 119 14.35 1.71 -5.84
N GLU A 120 15.54 1.95 -5.29
CA GLU A 120 16.23 1.04 -4.38
C GLU A 120 15.50 0.87 -3.04
N GLU A 121 15.10 1.97 -2.38
CA GLU A 121 14.33 1.92 -1.12
C GLU A 121 13.05 1.10 -1.27
N TYR A 122 12.38 1.22 -2.41
CA TYR A 122 11.20 0.43 -2.72
C TYR A 122 11.49 -1.03 -2.98
N ALA A 123 12.52 -1.34 -3.77
CA ALA A 123 12.91 -2.72 -4.02
C ALA A 123 13.25 -3.42 -2.70
N ASN A 124 14.00 -2.74 -1.82
CA ASN A 124 14.35 -3.20 -0.49
C ASN A 124 13.12 -3.39 0.40
N PHE A 125 12.18 -2.43 0.41
CA PHE A 125 10.97 -2.54 1.23
C PHE A 125 10.01 -3.62 0.71
N ARG A 126 9.82 -3.72 -0.61
CA ARG A 126 9.03 -4.78 -1.26
C ARG A 126 9.62 -6.15 -0.99
N ALA A 127 10.94 -6.31 -1.05
CA ALA A 127 11.61 -7.57 -0.70
C ALA A 127 11.36 -7.97 0.77
N LYS A 128 11.35 -7.00 1.70
CA LYS A 128 11.00 -7.26 3.12
C LYS A 128 9.56 -7.71 3.30
N LEU A 129 8.61 -7.10 2.59
CA LEU A 129 7.21 -7.54 2.61
C LEU A 129 7.05 -8.93 1.99
N ALA A 130 7.66 -9.17 0.83
CA ALA A 130 7.63 -10.46 0.16
C ALA A 130 8.25 -11.57 1.02
N SER A 131 9.35 -11.29 1.73
CA SER A 131 9.96 -12.25 2.64
C SER A 131 9.14 -12.51 3.91
N CYS A 132 8.36 -11.54 4.38
CA CYS A 132 7.51 -11.70 5.55
C CYS A 132 6.25 -12.50 5.21
N CYS A 133 5.57 -12.05 4.17
CA CYS A 133 4.14 -12.23 4.05
C CYS A 133 3.79 -12.86 2.69
N ASP A 134 4.51 -12.48 1.63
CA ASP A 134 4.38 -13.01 0.27
C ASP A 134 2.95 -12.90 -0.29
N ALA A 135 2.52 -11.67 -0.60
CA ALA A 135 1.21 -11.43 -1.21
C ALA A 135 1.05 -12.16 -2.55
N VAL A 136 2.14 -12.41 -3.28
CA VAL A 136 2.09 -13.08 -4.58
C VAL A 136 1.57 -14.51 -4.46
N GLN A 137 1.82 -15.19 -3.34
CA GLN A 137 1.33 -16.55 -3.08
C GLN A 137 0.21 -16.62 -2.05
N ASN A 138 0.18 -15.68 -1.11
CA ASN A 138 -0.62 -15.77 0.10
C ASN A 138 -1.60 -14.61 0.29
N PHE A 139 -1.77 -13.68 -0.66
CA PHE A 139 -2.72 -12.59 -0.45
C PHE A 139 -4.16 -13.11 -0.24
N VAL A 140 -4.62 -14.02 -1.11
CA VAL A 140 -5.94 -14.64 -0.98
C VAL A 140 -5.84 -16.14 -0.74
N VAL A 141 -6.87 -16.73 -0.14
CA VAL A 141 -7.00 -18.20 -0.14
C VAL A 141 -7.20 -18.67 -1.57
N SER A 142 -6.56 -19.78 -1.92
CA SER A 142 -6.68 -20.46 -3.20
C SER A 142 -6.64 -21.96 -2.97
N GLN A 143 -7.07 -22.73 -3.95
CA GLN A 143 -6.98 -24.17 -3.91
C GLN A 143 -5.52 -24.64 -3.80
N ASN A 144 -4.60 -23.94 -4.46
CA ASN A 144 -3.17 -24.25 -4.44
C ASN A 144 -2.52 -24.02 -3.05
N ASN A 145 -2.89 -22.96 -2.34
CA ASN A 145 -2.29 -22.65 -1.02
C ASN A 145 -3.10 -23.19 0.17
N THR A 146 -4.33 -23.65 -0.06
CA THR A 146 -5.23 -24.15 0.98
C THR A 146 -5.97 -25.42 0.49
N PRO A 147 -5.32 -26.60 0.53
CA PRO A 147 -5.92 -27.84 0.09
C PRO A 147 -7.07 -28.33 1.01
N VAL A 148 -7.89 -29.23 0.48
CA VAL A 148 -8.94 -29.92 1.26
C VAL A 148 -8.29 -30.66 2.44
N GLY A 149 -8.90 -30.55 3.62
CA GLY A 149 -8.40 -31.16 4.85
C GLY A 149 -7.48 -30.24 5.68
N THR A 150 -7.03 -29.11 5.13
CA THR A 150 -6.34 -28.08 5.94
C THR A 150 -7.24 -27.62 7.07
N ASN A 151 -6.70 -27.56 8.29
CA ASN A 151 -7.37 -26.94 9.43
C ASN A 151 -6.82 -25.52 9.61
N MET A 152 -7.56 -24.53 9.12
CA MET A 152 -7.09 -23.16 9.00
C MET A 152 -7.43 -22.35 10.25
N SER A 153 -6.44 -21.73 10.89
CA SER A 153 -6.67 -20.83 12.02
C SER A 153 -7.12 -19.44 11.56
N TYR A 154 -8.06 -18.84 12.30
CA TYR A 154 -8.53 -17.48 12.03
C TYR A 154 -7.43 -16.44 12.30
N GLU A 155 -7.42 -15.31 11.57
CA GLU A 155 -6.45 -14.21 11.70
C GLU A 155 -6.34 -13.73 13.15
N VAL A 156 -7.46 -13.30 13.74
CA VAL A 156 -7.48 -12.64 15.05
C VAL A 156 -7.79 -13.63 16.16
N GLU A 157 -8.71 -14.56 15.92
CA GLU A 157 -9.06 -15.63 16.85
C GLU A 157 -8.19 -16.87 16.61
N SER A 158 -6.86 -16.74 16.76
CA SER A 158 -5.89 -17.77 16.34
C SER A 158 -6.05 -19.15 16.98
N LYS A 159 -6.72 -19.23 18.15
CA LYS A 159 -7.07 -20.50 18.83
C LYS A 159 -8.30 -21.20 18.24
N LYS A 160 -9.00 -20.55 17.32
CA LYS A 160 -10.15 -21.10 16.61
C LYS A 160 -9.70 -21.48 15.21
N GLU A 161 -10.22 -22.59 14.72
CA GLU A 161 -9.86 -23.14 13.43
C GLU A 161 -11.11 -23.52 12.64
N ILE A 162 -10.97 -23.63 11.33
CA ILE A 162 -11.99 -24.10 10.41
C ILE A 162 -11.40 -25.19 9.50
N PRO A 163 -11.97 -26.41 9.49
CA PRO A 163 -11.56 -27.43 8.55
C PRO A 163 -12.06 -27.10 7.15
N ILE A 164 -11.14 -27.04 6.19
CA ILE A 164 -11.44 -26.78 4.78
C ILE A 164 -12.00 -28.04 4.14
N LYS A 165 -13.32 -28.13 4.14
CA LYS A 165 -14.10 -29.19 3.49
C LYS A 165 -14.26 -28.89 2.00
N LYS A 166 -14.63 -29.91 1.19
CA LYS A 166 -14.81 -29.79 -0.27
C LYS A 166 -15.72 -28.61 -0.67
N ASN A 167 -16.83 -28.40 0.03
CA ASN A 167 -17.74 -27.29 -0.23
C ASN A 167 -17.12 -25.91 0.01
N ILE A 168 -16.20 -25.79 0.99
CA ILE A 168 -15.46 -24.54 1.23
C ILE A 168 -14.37 -24.36 0.17
N PHE A 169 -13.64 -25.44 -0.11
CA PHE A 169 -12.57 -25.46 -1.10
C PHE A 169 -13.03 -25.03 -2.49
N HIS A 170 -14.23 -25.44 -2.92
CA HIS A 170 -14.78 -25.05 -4.23
C HIS A 170 -15.11 -23.55 -4.34
N MET A 171 -15.21 -22.81 -3.23
CA MET A 171 -15.38 -21.36 -3.26
C MET A 171 -14.07 -20.60 -3.54
N PHE A 172 -12.93 -21.29 -3.49
CA PHE A 172 -11.62 -20.67 -3.68
C PHE A 172 -11.20 -20.68 -5.15
N PRO A 173 -10.53 -19.63 -5.64
CA PRO A 173 -9.91 -19.67 -6.96
C PRO A 173 -8.82 -20.75 -6.99
N VAL A 174 -8.53 -21.29 -8.17
CA VAL A 174 -7.50 -22.32 -8.34
C VAL A 174 -6.13 -21.79 -7.86
N SER A 175 -5.76 -20.60 -8.34
CA SER A 175 -4.52 -19.89 -8.00
C SER A 175 -4.80 -18.42 -7.65
N GLN A 176 -3.76 -17.66 -7.33
CA GLN A 176 -3.88 -16.22 -7.11
C GLN A 176 -4.30 -15.53 -8.43
N PRO A 177 -5.39 -14.74 -8.46
CA PRO A 177 -5.99 -14.21 -9.69
C PRO A 177 -5.25 -12.98 -10.26
N PHE A 178 -4.07 -12.64 -9.75
CA PHE A 178 -3.32 -11.42 -10.10
C PHE A 178 -2.21 -11.73 -11.10
N VAL A 179 -2.60 -12.21 -12.29
CA VAL A 179 -1.69 -12.81 -13.29
C VAL A 179 -0.80 -11.83 -14.05
N GLU A 180 -1.17 -10.55 -14.12
CA GLU A 180 -0.40 -9.49 -14.82
C GLU A 180 0.63 -8.79 -13.90
N TYR A 181 0.93 -9.41 -12.75
CA TYR A 181 1.90 -8.90 -11.79
C TYR A 181 3.35 -8.88 -12.33
N PRO A 182 4.15 -7.83 -12.08
CA PRO A 182 3.79 -6.58 -11.40
C PRO A 182 3.10 -5.56 -12.31
N TYR A 183 1.93 -5.08 -11.85
CA TYR A 183 1.24 -3.95 -12.47
C TYR A 183 2.12 -2.69 -12.43
N ASN A 184 2.09 -1.88 -13.48
CA ASN A 184 3.00 -0.75 -13.57
C ASN A 184 2.58 0.39 -12.63
N GLN A 185 1.33 0.83 -12.68
CA GLN A 185 0.78 1.90 -11.85
C GLN A 185 -0.47 1.43 -11.09
N CYS A 186 -0.44 1.53 -9.76
CA CYS A 186 -1.58 1.21 -8.92
C CYS A 186 -2.06 2.41 -8.11
N ALA A 187 -3.38 2.52 -8.00
CA ALA A 187 -4.04 3.42 -7.06
C ALA A 187 -4.65 2.62 -5.92
N VAL A 188 -4.39 3.04 -4.69
CA VAL A 188 -5.13 2.57 -3.51
C VAL A 188 -5.96 3.73 -3.00
N VAL A 189 -7.28 3.57 -3.06
CA VAL A 189 -8.25 4.59 -2.67
C VAL A 189 -8.83 4.21 -1.32
N GLY A 190 -8.39 4.92 -0.28
CA GLY A 190 -9.02 4.96 1.02
C GLY A 190 -10.30 5.81 0.99
N ASN A 191 -11.02 5.82 2.11
CA ASN A 191 -12.35 6.42 2.16
C ASN A 191 -12.38 7.82 2.78
N GLY A 192 -11.23 8.39 3.17
CA GLY A 192 -11.15 9.65 3.91
C GLY A 192 -11.83 10.82 3.20
N GLY A 193 -12.51 11.67 3.97
CA GLY A 193 -13.24 12.84 3.44
C GLY A 193 -12.35 13.88 2.75
N ILE A 194 -11.02 13.79 2.90
CA ILE A 194 -10.05 14.61 2.17
C ILE A 194 -10.21 14.51 0.64
N LEU A 195 -10.85 13.45 0.14
CA LEU A 195 -11.14 13.30 -1.28
C LEU A 195 -12.22 14.25 -1.80
N ASN A 196 -13.09 14.80 -0.94
CA ASN A 196 -14.15 15.69 -1.38
C ASN A 196 -13.57 16.93 -2.07
N LYS A 197 -14.03 17.18 -3.31
CA LYS A 197 -13.55 18.27 -4.18
C LYS A 197 -12.06 18.18 -4.51
N SER A 198 -11.47 16.98 -4.45
CA SER A 198 -10.08 16.72 -4.81
C SER A 198 -9.84 16.65 -6.31
N LEU A 199 -10.88 16.38 -7.11
CA LEU A 199 -10.79 16.19 -8.56
C LEU A 199 -9.82 15.06 -8.99
N CYS A 200 -9.54 14.11 -8.10
CA CYS A 200 -8.58 13.04 -8.35
C CYS A 200 -9.11 11.89 -9.21
N GLY A 201 -10.40 11.90 -9.58
CA GLY A 201 -11.03 10.76 -10.23
C GLY A 201 -10.38 10.37 -11.56
N THR A 202 -10.08 11.35 -12.41
CA THR A 202 -9.41 11.12 -13.70
C THR A 202 -8.00 10.55 -13.52
N GLU A 203 -7.26 10.98 -12.49
CA GLU A 203 -5.92 10.43 -12.22
C GLU A 203 -5.99 9.00 -11.67
N ILE A 204 -6.95 8.74 -10.78
CA ILE A 204 -7.19 7.40 -10.23
C ILE A 204 -7.50 6.40 -11.35
N ASP A 205 -8.42 6.76 -12.26
CA ASP A 205 -8.90 5.88 -13.32
C ASP A 205 -7.84 5.57 -14.40
N LYS A 206 -6.78 6.40 -14.50
CA LYS A 206 -5.61 6.14 -15.36
C LYS A 206 -4.68 5.03 -14.84
N SER A 207 -4.81 4.62 -13.58
CA SER A 207 -3.96 3.55 -13.01
C SER A 207 -4.30 2.20 -13.62
N ASP A 208 -3.33 1.30 -13.79
CA ASP A 208 -3.54 -0.04 -14.33
C ASP A 208 -4.46 -0.85 -13.43
N PHE A 209 -4.23 -0.78 -12.12
CA PHE A 209 -5.01 -1.48 -11.10
C PHE A 209 -5.47 -0.52 -9.98
N VAL A 210 -6.77 -0.52 -9.69
CA VAL A 210 -7.38 0.30 -8.64
C VAL A 210 -7.92 -0.57 -7.52
N PHE A 211 -7.37 -0.39 -6.32
CA PHE A 211 -7.86 -0.99 -5.08
C PHE A 211 -8.76 -0.01 -4.34
N ARG A 212 -9.92 -0.49 -3.87
CA ARG A 212 -10.87 0.28 -3.04
C ARG A 212 -11.19 -0.45 -1.74
N CYS A 213 -11.60 0.30 -0.73
CA CYS A 213 -11.87 -0.26 0.60
C CYS A 213 -13.35 -0.18 0.97
N ASN A 214 -13.94 -1.29 1.39
CA ASN A 214 -15.21 -1.36 2.11
C ASN A 214 -16.45 -0.89 1.31
N LEU A 215 -16.58 -1.32 0.05
CA LEU A 215 -17.68 -0.96 -0.87
C LEU A 215 -18.09 0.53 -0.83
N PRO A 216 -17.16 1.46 -1.11
CA PRO A 216 -17.49 2.87 -1.04
C PRO A 216 -18.14 3.31 -2.37
N PRO A 217 -19.08 4.27 -2.38
CA PRO A 217 -19.70 4.74 -3.61
C PRO A 217 -18.66 5.34 -4.57
N THR A 218 -18.80 5.05 -5.86
CA THR A 218 -17.87 5.49 -6.93
C THR A 218 -18.57 6.21 -8.09
N THR A 219 -19.90 6.23 -8.10
CA THR A 219 -20.72 6.81 -9.17
C THR A 219 -21.43 8.09 -8.70
N GLY A 220 -21.98 8.86 -9.64
CA GLY A 220 -22.62 10.15 -9.35
C GLY A 220 -21.58 11.25 -9.08
N ASP A 221 -21.93 12.19 -8.20
CA ASP A 221 -21.13 13.41 -7.99
C ASP A 221 -19.72 13.14 -7.44
N VAL A 222 -19.54 12.05 -6.69
CA VAL A 222 -18.24 11.68 -6.11
C VAL A 222 -17.25 11.16 -7.15
N SER A 223 -17.72 10.73 -8.33
CA SER A 223 -16.85 10.12 -9.36
C SER A 223 -15.74 11.06 -9.86
N LYS A 224 -15.98 12.37 -9.86
CA LYS A 224 -14.97 13.39 -10.21
C LYS A 224 -13.80 13.39 -9.24
N ASP A 225 -14.05 13.04 -7.99
CA ASP A 225 -13.07 13.04 -6.91
C ASP A 225 -12.40 11.69 -6.74
N VAL A 226 -13.15 10.59 -6.88
CA VAL A 226 -12.67 9.25 -6.51
C VAL A 226 -12.53 8.28 -7.68
N GLY A 227 -12.99 8.66 -8.86
CA GLY A 227 -12.98 7.82 -10.06
C GLY A 227 -14.00 6.68 -9.98
N SER A 228 -14.17 5.98 -11.08
CA SER A 228 -15.10 4.86 -11.24
C SER A 228 -14.41 3.51 -11.37
N LYS A 229 -13.17 3.48 -11.89
CA LYS A 229 -12.40 2.25 -12.13
C LYS A 229 -12.18 1.51 -10.83
N THR A 230 -12.46 0.22 -10.83
CA THR A 230 -12.25 -0.67 -9.68
C THR A 230 -11.83 -2.03 -10.19
N ASN A 231 -10.67 -2.51 -9.74
CA ASN A 231 -10.22 -3.87 -10.04
C ASN A 231 -10.40 -4.78 -8.83
N LEU A 232 -10.24 -4.24 -7.62
CA LEU A 232 -10.50 -4.95 -6.37
C LEU A 232 -11.15 -4.01 -5.37
N VAL A 233 -12.21 -4.46 -4.71
CA VAL A 233 -12.83 -3.75 -3.58
C VAL A 233 -13.02 -4.69 -2.41
N THR A 234 -12.62 -4.25 -1.22
CA THR A 234 -12.85 -5.04 -0.01
C THR A 234 -14.28 -4.87 0.49
N ILE A 235 -14.78 -5.87 1.22
CA ILE A 235 -16.08 -5.80 1.88
C ILE A 235 -15.95 -6.22 3.33
N ASN A 236 -16.13 -5.28 4.25
CA ASN A 236 -16.30 -5.61 5.66
C ASN A 236 -17.67 -6.31 5.84
N PRO A 237 -17.74 -7.49 6.47
CA PRO A 237 -19.01 -8.19 6.69
C PRO A 237 -20.06 -7.38 7.46
N SER A 238 -19.65 -6.38 8.26
CA SER A 238 -20.61 -5.47 8.92
C SER A 238 -21.43 -4.64 7.94
N ILE A 239 -20.92 -4.35 6.75
CA ILE A 239 -21.68 -3.64 5.70
C ILE A 239 -22.84 -4.52 5.24
N ILE A 240 -22.57 -5.81 5.04
CA ILE A 240 -23.57 -6.77 4.63
C ILE A 240 -24.67 -6.90 5.68
N THR A 241 -24.32 -6.98 6.96
CA THR A 241 -25.30 -7.10 8.03
C THR A 241 -26.09 -5.80 8.25
N LEU A 242 -25.41 -4.65 8.31
CA LEU A 242 -26.02 -3.38 8.71
C LEU A 242 -26.71 -2.64 7.55
N LYS A 243 -26.04 -2.51 6.39
CA LYS A 243 -26.59 -1.78 5.23
C LYS A 243 -27.62 -2.64 4.49
N TYR A 244 -27.25 -3.90 4.23
CA TYR A 244 -28.02 -4.80 3.36
C TYR A 244 -28.82 -5.87 4.13
N GLY A 245 -29.06 -5.69 5.42
CA GLY A 245 -29.94 -6.57 6.20
C GLY A 245 -29.52 -8.05 6.16
N ASN A 246 -28.21 -8.30 6.11
CA ASN A 246 -27.60 -9.62 5.97
C ASN A 246 -28.10 -10.40 4.72
N LEU A 247 -28.38 -9.68 3.63
CA LEU A 247 -28.86 -10.19 2.34
C LEU A 247 -30.17 -11.01 2.46
N LYS A 248 -31.03 -10.61 3.40
CA LYS A 248 -32.43 -11.07 3.47
C LYS A 248 -33.29 -10.16 2.59
N GLU A 249 -34.01 -9.23 3.22
CA GLU A 249 -34.93 -8.28 2.56
C GLU A 249 -34.24 -7.40 1.50
N LYS A 250 -32.97 -7.02 1.72
CA LYS A 250 -32.25 -6.01 0.91
C LYS A 250 -31.25 -6.63 -0.08
N LYS A 251 -31.49 -7.87 -0.53
CA LYS A 251 -30.66 -8.54 -1.55
C LYS A 251 -30.65 -7.79 -2.88
N ALA A 252 -31.81 -7.30 -3.34
CA ALA A 252 -31.92 -6.56 -4.61
C ALA A 252 -31.09 -5.26 -4.59
N LEU A 253 -31.20 -4.47 -3.53
CA LEU A 253 -30.41 -3.25 -3.34
C LEU A 253 -28.90 -3.55 -3.33
N PHE A 254 -28.49 -4.66 -2.70
CA PHE A 254 -27.09 -5.08 -2.74
C PHE A 254 -26.62 -5.38 -4.17
N LEU A 255 -27.42 -6.12 -4.95
CA LEU A 255 -27.11 -6.47 -6.34
C LEU A 255 -27.03 -5.23 -7.25
N GLU A 256 -27.90 -4.24 -7.04
CA GLU A 256 -27.88 -2.96 -7.74
C GLU A 256 -26.60 -2.17 -7.43
N ASP A 257 -26.29 -1.99 -6.14
CA ASP A 257 -25.11 -1.25 -5.70
C ASP A 257 -23.81 -1.88 -6.25
N ILE A 258 -23.71 -3.21 -6.22
CA ILE A 258 -22.48 -3.89 -6.66
C ILE A 258 -22.28 -3.87 -8.17
N ALA A 259 -23.35 -3.72 -8.95
CA ALA A 259 -23.27 -3.70 -10.42
C ALA A 259 -22.36 -2.58 -10.92
N THR A 260 -22.26 -1.48 -10.17
CA THR A 260 -21.39 -0.33 -10.47
C THR A 260 -19.89 -0.67 -10.49
N TYR A 261 -19.45 -1.78 -9.86
CA TYR A 261 -18.05 -2.19 -9.83
C TYR A 261 -17.64 -3.06 -11.03
N GLY A 262 -18.52 -3.30 -12.01
CA GLY A 262 -18.18 -4.05 -13.22
C GLY A 262 -17.68 -5.47 -12.91
N ASP A 263 -16.50 -5.86 -13.39
CA ASP A 263 -15.92 -7.19 -13.18
C ASP A 263 -14.95 -7.26 -11.98
N ALA A 264 -15.02 -6.29 -11.05
CA ALA A 264 -14.10 -6.22 -9.92
C ALA A 264 -14.11 -7.48 -9.04
N PHE A 265 -12.97 -7.76 -8.42
CA PHE A 265 -12.87 -8.74 -7.34
C PHE A 265 -13.40 -8.18 -6.03
N PHE A 266 -14.21 -8.97 -5.34
CA PHE A 266 -14.76 -8.67 -4.02
C PHE A 266 -13.99 -9.45 -2.96
N LEU A 267 -13.19 -8.72 -2.18
CA LEU A 267 -12.30 -9.32 -1.19
C LEU A 267 -12.89 -9.26 0.22
N LEU A 268 -13.16 -10.41 0.81
CA LEU A 268 -13.77 -10.51 2.15
C LEU A 268 -12.83 -11.12 3.19
N PRO A 269 -12.84 -10.61 4.43
CA PRO A 269 -12.09 -11.18 5.55
C PRO A 269 -12.86 -12.34 6.22
N ALA A 270 -13.24 -13.36 5.43
CA ALA A 270 -14.05 -14.49 5.90
C ALA A 270 -13.38 -15.24 7.05
N PHE A 271 -12.05 -15.37 6.99
CA PHE A 271 -11.25 -16.11 7.95
C PHE A 271 -10.54 -15.21 8.97
N SER A 272 -11.03 -13.98 9.17
CA SER A 272 -10.46 -13.10 10.19
C SER A 272 -11.03 -13.33 11.59
N PHE A 273 -12.35 -13.51 11.66
CA PHE A 273 -13.14 -13.85 12.86
C PHE A 273 -14.18 -14.90 12.49
N ARG A 274 -14.54 -15.80 13.41
CA ARG A 274 -15.57 -16.82 13.17
C ARG A 274 -16.91 -16.22 12.76
N ALA A 275 -17.24 -15.06 13.31
CA ALA A 275 -18.47 -14.32 12.99
C ALA A 275 -18.52 -13.83 11.53
N ASN A 276 -17.37 -13.70 10.84
CA ASN A 276 -17.30 -13.21 9.47
C ASN A 276 -17.61 -14.29 8.44
N THR A 277 -17.32 -15.56 8.74
CA THR A 277 -17.37 -16.67 7.79
C THR A 277 -18.73 -16.80 7.12
N GLY A 278 -19.80 -16.92 7.93
CA GLY A 278 -21.15 -17.13 7.41
C GLY A 278 -21.64 -15.99 6.52
N THR A 279 -21.42 -14.75 6.95
CA THR A 279 -21.79 -13.56 6.16
C THR A 279 -20.99 -13.46 4.87
N SER A 280 -19.70 -13.80 4.90
CA SER A 280 -18.84 -13.75 3.71
C SER A 280 -19.20 -14.83 2.69
N PHE A 281 -19.51 -16.05 3.15
CA PHE A 281 -20.00 -17.11 2.28
C PHE A 281 -21.37 -16.77 1.70
N LYS A 282 -22.23 -16.09 2.46
CA LYS A 282 -23.52 -15.62 1.92
C LYS A 282 -23.33 -14.66 0.74
N VAL A 283 -22.33 -13.77 0.78
CA VAL A 283 -22.00 -12.91 -0.37
C VAL A 283 -21.60 -13.77 -1.57
N TYR A 284 -20.72 -14.76 -1.39
CA TYR A 284 -20.35 -15.71 -2.46
C TYR A 284 -21.59 -16.36 -3.11
N TYR A 285 -22.44 -17.01 -2.32
CA TYR A 285 -23.62 -17.70 -2.86
C TYR A 285 -24.62 -16.73 -3.50
N THR A 286 -24.78 -15.53 -2.94
CA THR A 286 -25.67 -14.50 -3.52
C THR A 286 -25.20 -14.10 -4.92
N LEU A 287 -23.90 -13.90 -5.13
CA LEU A 287 -23.33 -13.53 -6.43
C LEU A 287 -23.45 -14.69 -7.42
N GLU A 288 -23.16 -15.92 -7.00
CA GLU A 288 -23.28 -17.12 -7.84
C GLU A 288 -24.74 -17.37 -8.28
N GLU A 289 -25.69 -17.36 -7.34
CA GLU A 289 -27.13 -17.54 -7.62
C GLU A 289 -27.67 -16.47 -8.58
N SER A 290 -27.20 -15.24 -8.42
CA SER A 290 -27.66 -14.10 -9.23
C SER A 290 -26.87 -13.93 -10.53
N LYS A 291 -25.92 -14.85 -10.81
CA LYS A 291 -25.00 -14.79 -11.96
C LYS A 291 -24.32 -13.43 -12.10
N ALA A 292 -23.91 -12.86 -10.97
CA ALA A 292 -23.25 -11.58 -10.91
C ALA A 292 -21.87 -11.63 -11.60
N ARG A 293 -21.46 -10.50 -12.16
CA ARG A 293 -20.18 -10.38 -12.88
C ARG A 293 -18.97 -10.45 -11.94
N GLN A 294 -19.11 -9.88 -10.75
CA GLN A 294 -18.05 -9.78 -9.75
C GLN A 294 -17.68 -11.15 -9.20
N LYS A 295 -16.41 -11.30 -8.83
CA LYS A 295 -15.87 -12.56 -8.29
C LYS A 295 -15.41 -12.40 -6.85
N VAL A 296 -15.81 -13.32 -6.00
CA VAL A 296 -15.49 -13.28 -4.56
C VAL A 296 -14.15 -13.94 -4.28
N LEU A 297 -13.32 -13.26 -3.50
CA LEU A 297 -12.07 -13.74 -2.94
C LEU A 297 -12.10 -13.61 -1.42
N PHE A 298 -11.30 -14.40 -0.73
CA PHE A 298 -11.12 -14.27 0.72
C PHE A 298 -9.66 -14.02 1.08
N PHE A 299 -9.41 -13.08 1.99
CA PHE A 299 -8.07 -12.88 2.53
C PHE A 299 -7.53 -14.18 3.13
N HIS A 300 -6.25 -14.49 2.87
CA HIS A 300 -5.59 -15.58 3.57
C HIS A 300 -5.24 -15.13 5.00
N PRO A 301 -5.67 -15.85 6.06
CA PRO A 301 -5.44 -15.42 7.43
C PRO A 301 -3.96 -15.46 7.83
N LYS A 302 -3.16 -16.38 7.26
CA LYS A 302 -1.69 -16.39 7.48
C LYS A 302 -1.04 -15.09 7.00
N TYR A 303 -1.33 -14.64 5.78
CA TYR A 303 -0.80 -13.38 5.26
C TYR A 303 -1.12 -12.21 6.18
N LEU A 304 -2.37 -12.10 6.63
CA LEU A 304 -2.77 -11.01 7.53
C LEU A 304 -2.09 -11.08 8.91
N LYS A 305 -1.83 -12.27 9.45
CA LYS A 305 -1.06 -12.46 10.69
C LYS A 305 0.39 -12.03 10.53
N ASP A 306 1.03 -12.49 9.47
CA ASP A 306 2.43 -12.19 9.17
C ASP A 306 2.59 -10.68 8.92
N LEU A 307 1.65 -10.08 8.20
CA LEU A 307 1.59 -8.64 7.98
C LEU A 307 1.39 -7.84 9.27
N ALA A 308 0.51 -8.30 10.17
CA ALA A 308 0.35 -7.69 11.49
C ALA A 308 1.63 -7.78 12.33
N LEU A 309 2.37 -8.88 12.24
CA LEU A 309 3.67 -9.01 12.89
C LEU A 309 4.70 -8.05 12.29
N PHE A 310 4.78 -7.96 10.96
CA PHE A 310 5.66 -7.02 10.27
C PHE A 310 5.44 -5.58 10.73
N TRP A 311 4.20 -5.10 10.71
CA TRP A 311 3.88 -3.73 11.12
C TRP A 311 4.06 -3.48 12.62
N ARG A 312 3.92 -4.53 13.45
CA ARG A 312 4.27 -4.44 14.88
C ARG A 312 5.75 -4.13 15.08
N THR A 313 6.65 -4.70 14.27
CA THR A 313 8.09 -4.34 14.30
C THR A 313 8.37 -2.89 13.92
N LYS A 314 7.38 -2.20 13.31
CA LYS A 314 7.44 -0.79 12.92
C LYS A 314 6.66 0.13 13.87
N GLY A 315 6.21 -0.37 15.02
CA GLY A 315 5.53 0.42 16.05
C GLY A 315 3.99 0.47 15.93
N VAL A 316 3.40 -0.21 14.94
CA VAL A 316 1.94 -0.33 14.82
C VAL A 316 1.46 -1.51 15.65
N THR A 317 1.01 -1.23 16.87
CA THR A 317 0.58 -2.23 17.87
C THR A 317 -0.96 -2.31 17.99
N ALA A 318 -1.67 -1.99 16.90
CA ALA A 318 -3.13 -2.07 16.86
C ALA A 318 -3.64 -3.49 17.13
N TYR A 319 -4.87 -3.60 17.64
CA TYR A 319 -5.55 -4.88 17.78
C TYR A 319 -5.68 -5.59 16.42
N ARG A 320 -6.00 -4.82 15.37
CA ARG A 320 -5.97 -5.26 13.97
C ARG A 320 -5.59 -4.08 13.09
N LEU A 321 -4.83 -4.32 12.01
CA LEU A 321 -4.51 -3.29 11.03
C LEU A 321 -5.79 -2.80 10.33
N SER A 322 -5.80 -1.55 9.87
CA SER A 322 -6.87 -1.07 9.00
C SER A 322 -6.81 -1.77 7.64
N THR A 323 -7.97 -1.86 6.98
CA THR A 323 -8.03 -2.36 5.60
C THR A 323 -7.17 -1.53 4.64
N GLY A 324 -7.06 -0.20 4.88
CA GLY A 324 -6.22 0.68 4.08
C GLY A 324 -4.75 0.29 4.14
N LEU A 325 -4.22 0.02 5.34
CA LEU A 325 -2.83 -0.42 5.49
C LEU A 325 -2.60 -1.83 4.93
N MET A 326 -3.54 -2.75 5.13
CA MET A 326 -3.49 -4.10 4.54
C MET A 326 -3.37 -4.05 3.01
N ILE A 327 -4.25 -3.30 2.35
CA ILE A 327 -4.26 -3.17 0.89
C ILE A 327 -3.06 -2.36 0.38
N THR A 328 -2.59 -1.38 1.14
CA THR A 328 -1.35 -0.65 0.81
C THR A 328 -0.16 -1.59 0.75
N SER A 329 -0.01 -2.49 1.73
CA SER A 329 1.06 -3.49 1.72
C SER A 329 0.97 -4.43 0.53
N VAL A 330 -0.23 -4.94 0.24
CA VAL A 330 -0.48 -5.76 -0.95
C VAL A 330 -0.12 -5.01 -2.23
N ALA A 331 -0.52 -3.74 -2.38
CA ALA A 331 -0.22 -2.95 -3.57
C ALA A 331 1.29 -2.74 -3.76
N VAL A 332 2.05 -2.53 -2.68
CA VAL A 332 3.52 -2.45 -2.75
C VAL A 332 4.13 -3.78 -3.18
N GLU A 333 3.58 -4.91 -2.71
CA GLU A 333 4.02 -6.22 -3.16
C GLU A 333 3.62 -6.51 -4.60
N LEU A 334 2.48 -5.98 -5.09
CA LEU A 334 1.86 -6.28 -6.39
C LEU A 334 2.13 -5.27 -7.52
N CYS A 335 2.75 -4.13 -7.24
CA CYS A 335 2.88 -3.06 -8.24
C CYS A 335 4.33 -2.57 -8.38
N LYS A 336 4.64 -1.80 -9.42
CA LYS A 336 5.92 -1.08 -9.56
C LYS A 336 5.84 0.32 -8.96
N ASN A 337 4.68 0.97 -9.13
CA ASN A 337 4.39 2.30 -8.61
C ASN A 337 3.05 2.27 -7.87
N VAL A 338 3.05 2.82 -6.64
CA VAL A 338 1.85 2.88 -5.79
C VAL A 338 1.58 4.33 -5.42
N LYS A 339 0.35 4.78 -5.69
CA LYS A 339 -0.16 6.07 -5.23
C LYS A 339 -1.39 5.87 -4.35
N LEU A 340 -1.39 6.52 -3.20
CA LEU A 340 -2.46 6.45 -2.21
C LEU A 340 -3.32 7.72 -2.27
N TYR A 341 -4.62 7.53 -2.15
CA TYR A 341 -5.65 8.57 -2.18
C TYR A 341 -6.60 8.40 -0.99
N GLY A 342 -7.06 9.47 -0.36
CA GLY A 342 -8.06 9.38 0.71
C GLY A 342 -7.58 8.75 2.02
N PHE A 343 -6.27 8.70 2.24
CA PHE A 343 -5.71 8.33 3.54
C PHE A 343 -5.58 9.61 4.37
N TRP A 344 -6.54 9.84 5.26
CA TRP A 344 -6.55 11.00 6.15
C TRP A 344 -7.34 10.68 7.43
N PRO A 345 -6.67 10.36 8.55
CA PRO A 345 -7.34 9.94 9.78
C PRO A 345 -7.66 11.11 10.72
N PHE A 346 -7.69 12.35 10.23
CA PHE A 346 -7.84 13.57 11.05
C PHE A 346 -9.16 14.29 10.75
N SER A 347 -9.62 15.09 11.71
CA SER A 347 -10.92 15.76 11.65
C SER A 347 -10.94 17.04 10.81
N LYS A 348 -9.78 17.51 10.35
CA LYS A 348 -9.61 18.76 9.60
C LYS A 348 -8.39 18.72 8.69
N THR A 349 -8.29 19.64 7.74
CA THR A 349 -7.11 19.83 6.86
C THR A 349 -6.00 20.59 7.60
N VAL A 350 -4.84 20.76 6.95
CA VAL A 350 -3.74 21.58 7.50
C VAL A 350 -4.11 23.07 7.58
N GLU A 351 -5.08 23.51 6.76
CA GLU A 351 -5.68 24.86 6.78
C GLU A 351 -6.90 24.95 7.72
N ASP A 352 -7.02 24.03 8.69
CA ASP A 352 -8.09 24.01 9.70
C ASP A 352 -9.52 23.86 9.14
N THR A 353 -9.66 23.40 7.90
CA THR A 353 -10.98 23.14 7.30
C THR A 353 -11.54 21.81 7.79
N PRO A 354 -12.77 21.73 8.34
CA PRO A 354 -13.35 20.46 8.79
C PRO A 354 -13.43 19.40 7.68
N VAL A 355 -13.09 18.15 8.03
CA VAL A 355 -13.09 16.99 7.14
C VAL A 355 -13.96 15.89 7.75
N SER A 356 -14.93 15.38 6.98
CA SER A 356 -15.70 14.21 7.37
C SER A 356 -14.83 12.96 7.39
N HIS A 357 -15.20 11.98 8.22
CA HIS A 357 -14.43 10.74 8.31
C HIS A 357 -14.39 9.99 6.97
N HIS A 358 -15.52 9.95 6.26
CA HIS A 358 -15.57 9.44 4.89
C HIS A 358 -15.92 10.53 3.89
N TYR A 359 -15.61 10.32 2.61
CA TYR A 359 -16.05 11.24 1.55
C TYR A 359 -17.57 11.16 1.27
N TYR A 360 -18.23 10.09 1.71
CA TYR A 360 -19.66 9.83 1.47
C TYR A 360 -20.53 9.85 2.73
N ASP A 361 -19.94 9.84 3.93
CA ASP A 361 -20.65 9.99 5.21
C ASP A 361 -19.68 10.45 6.32
N ASN A 362 -20.16 10.54 7.57
CA ASN A 362 -19.33 10.86 8.73
C ASN A 362 -19.35 9.76 9.81
N LYS A 363 -19.44 8.48 9.42
CA LYS A 363 -19.47 7.36 10.36
C LYS A 363 -18.07 7.05 10.88
N LEU A 364 -17.85 7.31 12.16
CA LEU A 364 -16.57 7.05 12.82
C LEU A 364 -16.28 5.56 13.02
N PRO A 365 -15.00 5.14 12.99
CA PRO A 365 -14.62 3.76 13.22
C PRO A 365 -14.80 3.41 14.70
N LYS A 366 -14.92 2.11 14.99
CA LYS A 366 -14.96 1.62 16.38
C LYS A 366 -13.65 1.99 17.10
N ARG A 367 -13.76 2.77 18.19
CA ARG A 367 -12.62 3.19 19.00
C ARG A 367 -11.82 1.98 19.51
N GLY A 368 -10.48 2.10 19.50
CA GLY A 368 -9.56 1.09 20.02
C GLY A 368 -9.30 -0.12 19.12
N PHE A 369 -9.94 -0.21 17.96
CA PHE A 369 -9.75 -1.36 17.06
C PHE A 369 -8.54 -1.21 16.13
N HIS A 370 -8.34 0.00 15.60
CA HIS A 370 -7.22 0.39 14.73
C HIS A 370 -6.40 1.51 15.39
N GLN A 371 -5.13 1.67 14.97
CA GLN A 371 -4.30 2.82 15.35
C GLN A 371 -4.08 3.73 14.14
N MET A 372 -5.16 4.25 13.56
CA MET A 372 -5.14 4.99 12.28
C MET A 372 -4.07 6.09 12.20
N PRO A 373 -3.84 6.95 13.23
CA PRO A 373 -2.76 7.93 13.18
C PRO A 373 -1.35 7.31 13.12
N LYS A 374 -1.12 6.20 13.82
CA LYS A 374 0.16 5.48 13.76
C LYS A 374 0.36 4.79 12.41
N GLU A 375 -0.69 4.19 11.85
CA GLU A 375 -0.67 3.63 10.51
C GLU A 375 -0.36 4.73 9.47
N TYR A 376 -0.97 5.90 9.62
CA TYR A 376 -0.70 7.06 8.78
C TYR A 376 0.75 7.56 8.92
N SER A 377 1.31 7.56 10.13
CA SER A 377 2.75 7.86 10.33
C SER A 377 3.66 6.93 9.52
N GLN A 378 3.33 5.63 9.44
CA GLN A 378 4.06 4.70 8.58
C GLN A 378 3.93 5.07 7.10
N ILE A 379 2.73 5.43 6.66
CA ILE A 379 2.49 5.88 5.28
C ILE A 379 3.32 7.13 4.96
N LEU A 380 3.41 8.10 5.89
CA LEU A 380 4.26 9.28 5.74
C LEU A 380 5.74 8.91 5.62
N GLN A 381 6.23 7.92 6.38
CA GLN A 381 7.60 7.43 6.23
C GLN A 381 7.83 6.83 4.84
N LEU A 382 6.91 5.99 4.36
CA LEU A 382 7.02 5.40 3.03
C LEU A 382 6.95 6.46 1.93
N HIS A 383 6.15 7.51 2.14
CA HIS A 383 6.10 8.67 1.26
C HIS A 383 7.45 9.39 1.19
N MET A 384 8.00 9.78 2.34
CA MET A 384 9.27 10.51 2.43
C MET A 384 10.44 9.69 1.89
N LYS A 385 10.42 8.37 2.05
CA LYS A 385 11.40 7.45 1.45
C LYS A 385 11.23 7.24 -0.05
N GLY A 386 10.23 7.86 -0.68
CA GLY A 386 9.96 7.67 -2.10
C GLY A 386 9.54 6.25 -2.47
N ILE A 387 9.03 5.46 -1.50
CA ILE A 387 8.55 4.08 -1.71
C ILE A 387 7.16 4.12 -2.36
N LEU A 388 6.27 4.94 -1.83
CA LEU A 388 4.95 5.20 -2.42
C LEU A 388 4.69 6.71 -2.46
N LYS A 389 3.70 7.15 -3.24
CA LYS A 389 3.23 8.54 -3.23
C LYS A 389 1.92 8.62 -2.44
N LEU A 390 1.79 9.60 -1.57
CA LEU A 390 0.55 9.91 -0.87
C LEU A 390 0.02 11.22 -1.47
N GLN A 391 -1.24 11.22 -1.90
CA GLN A 391 -1.90 12.41 -2.40
C GLN A 391 -2.52 13.17 -1.23
N PHE A 392 -1.95 14.32 -0.88
CA PHE A 392 -2.43 15.15 0.23
C PHE A 392 -3.45 16.21 -0.21
N SER A 393 -3.34 16.68 -1.45
CA SER A 393 -4.08 17.84 -1.97
C SER A 393 -4.96 17.46 -3.15
N LYS A 394 -5.62 18.45 -3.75
CA LYS A 394 -6.31 18.28 -5.03
C LYS A 394 -5.35 17.75 -6.09
N CYS A 395 -5.88 16.93 -6.99
CA CYS A 395 -5.15 16.50 -8.18
C CYS A 395 -5.20 17.59 -9.25
N GLU A 396 -4.17 17.63 -10.08
CA GLU A 396 -4.15 18.52 -11.23
C GLU A 396 -5.19 18.03 -12.24
N VAL A 397 -6.07 18.95 -12.67
CA VAL A 397 -6.99 18.69 -13.77
C VAL A 397 -6.14 18.73 -15.04
N ALA A 398 -5.87 17.56 -15.61
CA ALA A 398 -5.16 17.42 -16.87
C ALA A 398 -5.95 17.99 -18.04
#